data_AF-A0A960TX80-F1
#
_entry.id   AF-A0A960TX80-F1
#
_cell.length_a   1.000
_cell.length_b   1.000
_cell.length_c   1.000
_cell.angle_alpha   90.00
_cell.angle_beta   90.00
_cell.angle_gamma   90.00
#
_symmetry.space_group_name_H-M   'P 1'
#
loop_
_entity.id
_entity.type
_entity.pdbx_description
1 polymer ?
#
loop_
_entity_poly.entity_id
_entity_poly.type
_entity_poly.pdbx_seq_one_letter_code
_entity_poly.pdbx_strand_id
1 'polypeptide(L)'
;MFIGQDVHLLYHGDWWIQLAFLILVLLFTSAIFAAYFAVNRGQPAGWWFLKGFFIPVLGPLMIAKMPAVDRQARRARGLTKVPRTVEAMPCEICGHLNHPAAERCAKCHAPLIPEYETEIQQVKKDKTPENIS
;
A
#
# COMPACT_ATOMS: atom_id res chain seq x y z
N MET A 1 -11.67 -21.65 41.47
CA MET A 1 -11.43 -20.52 40.55
C MET A 1 -10.57 -19.51 41.29
N PHE A 2 -9.26 -19.74 41.32
CA PHE A 2 -8.26 -18.85 41.91
C PHE A 2 -7.40 -18.32 40.76
N ILE A 3 -7.82 -17.19 40.19
CA ILE A 3 -7.06 -16.42 39.22
C ILE A 3 -7.19 -14.99 39.72
N GLY A 4 -6.21 -14.46 40.45
CA GLY A 4 -6.37 -13.07 40.91
C GLY A 4 -5.38 -12.44 41.87
N GLN A 5 -4.33 -13.10 42.37
CA GLN A 5 -3.42 -12.44 43.34
C GLN A 5 -1.92 -12.46 43.00
N ASP A 6 -1.49 -13.21 41.97
CA ASP A 6 -0.05 -13.34 41.69
C ASP A 6 0.53 -12.22 40.79
N VAL A 7 -0.31 -11.33 40.26
CA VAL A 7 0.14 -10.26 39.35
C VAL A 7 0.83 -9.11 40.11
N HIS A 8 0.61 -8.99 41.42
CA HIS A 8 1.16 -7.87 42.21
C HIS A 8 2.59 -8.11 42.71
N LEU A 9 3.10 -9.34 42.73
CA LEU A 9 4.44 -9.67 43.25
C LEU A 9 5.57 -9.47 42.23
N LEU A 10 5.27 -9.30 40.94
CA LEU A 10 6.25 -8.96 39.90
C LEU A 10 6.50 -7.45 39.75
N TYR A 11 5.82 -6.60 40.54
CA TYR A 11 5.78 -5.17 40.29
C TYR A 11 6.73 -4.33 41.16
N HIS A 12 7.37 -4.91 42.18
CA HIS A 12 8.05 -4.13 43.23
C HIS A 12 9.57 -3.94 43.06
N GLY A 13 10.25 -4.68 42.18
CA GLY A 13 11.72 -4.62 42.03
C GLY A 13 12.25 -4.02 40.72
N ASP A 14 11.46 -4.09 39.64
CA ASP A 14 11.96 -3.93 38.28
C ASP A 14 11.33 -2.75 37.52
N TRP A 15 11.09 -1.64 38.22
CA TRP A 15 10.52 -0.43 37.62
C TRP A 15 11.32 0.06 36.40
N TRP A 16 12.63 -0.18 36.40
CA TRP A 16 13.52 0.16 35.28
C TRP A 16 13.31 -0.77 34.07
N ILE A 17 12.99 -2.06 34.27
CA ILE A 17 12.63 -2.99 33.20
C ILE A 17 11.30 -2.57 32.58
N GLN A 18 10.32 -2.26 33.43
CA GLN A 18 9.01 -1.79 32.98
C GLN A 18 9.13 -0.47 32.21
N LEU A 19 9.96 0.46 32.70
CA LEU A 19 10.26 1.71 32.01
C LEU A 19 10.95 1.46 30.67
N ALA A 20 11.96 0.59 30.61
CA ALA A 20 12.64 0.23 29.38
C ALA A 20 11.67 -0.40 28.36
N PHE A 21 10.78 -1.28 28.83
CA PHE A 21 9.74 -1.88 28.01
C PHE A 21 8.74 -0.84 27.47
N LEU A 22 8.29 0.10 28.30
CA LEU A 22 7.42 1.20 27.87
C LEU A 22 8.09 2.09 26.83
N ILE A 23 9.36 2.43 27.02
CA ILE A 23 10.15 3.19 26.04
C ILE A 23 10.24 2.41 24.72
N LEU A 24 10.52 1.11 24.78
CA LEU A 24 10.61 0.26 23.59
C LEU A 24 9.27 0.24 22.83
N VAL A 25 8.15 0.02 23.52
CA VAL A 25 6.81 0.06 22.92
C VAL A 25 6.53 1.43 22.29
N LEU A 26 6.88 2.53 22.95
CA LEU A 26 6.73 3.88 22.43
C LEU A 26 7.55 4.12 21.15
N LEU A 27 8.80 3.65 21.10
CA LEU A 27 9.68 3.80 19.94
C LEU A 27 9.13 3.03 18.74
N PHE A 28 8.72 1.78 18.94
CA PHE A 28 8.17 0.94 17.87
C PHE A 28 6.82 1.46 17.36
N THR A 29 5.91 1.84 18.27
CA THR A 29 4.60 2.37 17.87
C THR A 29 4.74 3.66 17.07
N SER A 30 5.64 4.57 17.47
CA SER A 30 5.96 5.77 16.68
C SER A 30 6.52 5.42 15.29
N ALA A 31 7.49 4.51 15.22
CA ALA A 31 8.12 4.11 13.95
C ALA A 31 7.10 3.51 12.97
N ILE A 32 6.20 2.64 13.46
CA ILE A 32 5.11 2.06 12.70
C ILE A 32 4.15 3.16 12.21
N PHE A 33 3.77 4.09 13.09
CA PHE A 33 2.86 5.17 12.74
C PHE A 33 3.47 6.10 11.68
N ALA A 34 4.74 6.47 11.81
CA ALA A 34 5.46 7.26 10.79
C ALA A 34 5.53 6.53 9.44
N ALA A 35 5.81 5.22 9.43
CA ALA A 35 5.84 4.41 8.21
C ALA A 35 4.46 4.31 7.56
N TYR A 36 3.39 4.13 8.34
CA TYR A 36 2.02 4.09 7.86
C TYR A 36 1.63 5.40 7.15
N PHE A 37 1.89 6.55 7.77
CA PHE A 37 1.67 7.85 7.14
C PHE A 37 2.53 8.05 5.88
N ALA A 38 3.75 7.51 5.86
CA ALA A 38 4.65 7.62 4.71
C ALA A 38 4.09 6.90 3.48
N VAL A 39 3.64 5.66 3.67
CA VAL A 39 3.02 4.86 2.60
C VAL A 39 1.76 5.56 2.09
N ASN A 40 0.93 6.08 3.00
CA ASN A 40 -0.27 6.81 2.63
C ASN A 40 0.04 8.09 1.84
N ARG A 41 1.21 8.71 2.05
CA ARG A 41 1.67 9.89 1.29
C ARG A 41 2.60 9.60 0.11
N GLY A 42 2.78 8.31 -0.26
CA GLY A 42 3.62 7.93 -1.40
C GLY A 42 5.13 8.08 -1.17
N GLN A 43 5.55 8.14 0.09
CA GLN A 43 6.94 8.26 0.52
C GLN A 43 7.55 6.88 0.83
N PRO A 44 8.89 6.73 0.79
CA PRO A 44 9.55 5.45 1.09
C PRO A 44 9.37 5.08 2.57
N ALA A 45 8.70 3.96 2.84
CA ALA A 45 8.36 3.50 4.19
C ALA A 45 9.60 3.32 5.08
N GLY A 46 10.67 2.70 4.55
CA GLY A 46 11.86 2.37 5.33
C GLY A 46 12.58 3.60 5.91
N TRP A 47 12.75 4.66 5.12
CA TRP A 47 13.41 5.88 5.58
C TRP A 47 12.60 6.61 6.67
N TRP A 48 11.28 6.60 6.54
CA TRP A 48 10.38 7.23 7.52
C TRP A 48 10.18 6.42 8.79
N PHE A 49 10.22 5.09 8.69
CA PHE A 49 10.30 4.20 9.86
C PHE A 49 11.53 4.54 10.71
N LEU A 50 12.70 4.64 10.08
CA LEU A 50 13.96 4.96 10.78
C LEU A 50 13.87 6.31 11.50
N LYS A 51 13.35 7.34 10.84
CA LYS A 51 13.14 8.66 11.45
C LYS A 51 12.13 8.63 12.61
N GLY A 52 11.04 7.88 12.48
CA GLY A 52 10.04 7.71 13.53
C GLY A 52 10.56 6.95 14.74
N PHE A 53 11.56 6.06 14.55
CA PHE A 53 12.23 5.35 15.63
C PHE A 53 13.17 6.25 16.42
N PHE A 54 14.03 7.03 15.75
CA PHE A 54 14.98 7.92 16.45
C PHE A 54 14.34 9.20 16.99
N ILE A 55 13.19 9.61 16.45
CA ILE A 55 12.52 10.85 16.82
C ILE A 55 11.02 10.61 17.04
N PRO A 56 10.63 9.95 18.14
CA PRO A 56 9.30 9.35 18.31
C PRO A 56 8.11 10.32 18.31
N VAL A 57 8.35 11.62 18.47
CA VAL A 57 7.30 12.64 18.42
C VAL A 57 7.40 13.50 17.15
N LEU A 58 8.60 13.95 16.78
CA LEU A 58 8.76 14.84 15.63
C LEU A 58 8.66 14.08 14.29
N GLY A 59 9.08 12.82 14.21
CA GLY A 59 9.02 12.03 12.98
C GLY A 59 7.59 11.95 12.40
N PRO A 60 6.62 11.47 13.20
CA PRO A 60 5.20 11.49 12.82
C PRO A 60 4.66 12.90 12.52
N LEU A 61 5.05 13.91 13.30
CA LEU A 61 4.56 15.28 13.13
C LEU A 61 5.07 15.91 11.82
N MET A 62 6.34 15.67 11.47
CA MET A 62 6.93 16.16 10.23
C MET A 62 6.23 15.57 9.02
N ILE A 63 5.99 14.25 9.02
CA ILE A 63 5.34 13.62 7.88
C ILE A 63 3.88 14.05 7.76
N ALA A 64 3.19 14.26 8.88
CA ALA A 64 1.82 14.77 8.94
C ALA A 64 1.64 16.10 8.16
N LYS A 65 2.66 16.95 8.15
CA LYS A 65 2.64 18.26 7.48
C LYS A 65 3.11 18.23 6.03
N MET A 66 3.66 17.11 5.54
CA MET A 66 4.18 17.04 4.18
C MET A 66 3.05 16.85 3.16
N PRO A 67 3.14 17.50 1.98
CA PRO A 67 2.23 17.24 0.88
C PRO A 67 2.41 15.80 0.39
N ALA A 68 1.31 15.19 -0.07
CA ALA A 68 1.37 13.87 -0.67
C ALA A 68 2.20 13.96 -1.97
N VAL A 69 3.21 13.08 -2.10
CA VAL A 69 3.97 12.98 -3.34
C VAL A 69 3.15 12.18 -4.33
N ASP A 70 3.02 12.72 -5.53
CA ASP A 70 2.22 12.13 -6.59
C ASP A 70 2.70 10.71 -6.90
N ARG A 71 1.87 9.71 -6.56
CA ARG A 71 2.21 8.29 -6.65
C ARG A 71 2.40 7.84 -8.10
N GLN A 72 1.85 8.58 -9.07
CA GLN A 72 1.96 8.27 -10.49
C GLN A 72 3.40 8.36 -11.00
N ALA A 73 4.19 9.34 -10.54
CA ALA A 73 5.57 9.54 -11.01
C ALA A 73 6.55 8.48 -10.46
N ARG A 74 6.33 7.97 -9.24
CA ARG A 74 7.21 6.92 -8.66
C ARG A 74 6.82 5.49 -9.04
N ARG A 75 5.54 5.23 -9.37
CA ARG A 75 5.08 3.89 -9.82
C ARG A 75 5.68 3.44 -11.14
N ALA A 76 6.17 4.37 -11.97
CA ALA A 76 6.88 4.05 -13.20
C ALA A 76 8.20 3.27 -12.97
N ARG A 77 8.72 3.23 -11.73
CA ARG A 77 9.94 2.48 -11.38
C ARG A 77 9.61 1.22 -10.56
N GLY A 78 9.07 0.19 -11.22
CA GLY A 78 9.34 -1.20 -10.82
C GLY A 78 8.32 -1.96 -9.97
N LEU A 79 7.11 -1.44 -9.72
CA LEU A 79 6.02 -2.24 -9.13
C LEU A 79 4.80 -2.27 -10.07
N THR A 80 4.83 -3.22 -10.99
CA THR A 80 3.75 -3.57 -11.90
C THR A 80 2.65 -4.30 -11.12
N LYS A 81 1.40 -3.89 -11.31
CA LYS A 81 0.18 -4.48 -10.75
C LYS A 81 -0.18 -4.06 -9.32
N VAL A 82 -0.85 -2.90 -9.27
CA VAL A 82 -1.90 -2.68 -8.26
C VAL A 82 -3.14 -3.41 -8.78
N PRO A 83 -3.79 -4.30 -8.01
CA PRO A 83 -5.11 -4.80 -8.39
C PRO A 83 -6.08 -3.62 -8.29
N ARG A 84 -6.31 -2.92 -9.40
CA ARG A 84 -7.51 -2.09 -9.52
C ARG A 84 -8.65 -3.09 -9.72
N THR A 85 -9.46 -3.28 -8.70
CA THR A 85 -10.78 -3.88 -8.84
C THR A 85 -11.62 -2.90 -9.64
N VAL A 86 -11.51 -2.99 -10.96
CA VAL A 86 -12.32 -2.23 -11.91
C VAL A 86 -13.71 -2.86 -11.96
N GLU A 87 -14.74 -2.02 -11.99
CA GLU A 87 -16.13 -2.46 -12.04
C GLU A 87 -16.40 -3.20 -13.37
N ALA A 88 -17.17 -4.27 -13.32
CA ALA A 88 -17.49 -5.06 -14.51
C ALA A 88 -18.48 -4.28 -15.40
N MET A 89 -18.26 -4.31 -16.72
CA MET A 89 -19.11 -3.62 -17.70
C MET A 89 -20.13 -4.59 -18.30
N PRO A 90 -21.42 -4.21 -18.43
CA PRO A 90 -22.41 -5.05 -19.09
C PRO A 90 -22.20 -5.03 -20.61
N CYS A 91 -22.36 -6.19 -21.25
CA CYS A 91 -22.40 -6.29 -22.71
C CYS A 91 -23.69 -5.68 -23.26
N GLU A 92 -23.58 -4.76 -24.23
CA GLU A 92 -24.73 -4.08 -24.84
C GLU A 92 -25.70 -5.02 -25.57
N ILE A 93 -25.24 -6.21 -25.99
CA ILE A 93 -26.06 -7.17 -26.73
C ILE A 93 -26.81 -8.13 -25.81
N CYS A 94 -26.16 -8.65 -24.76
CA CYS A 94 -26.71 -9.74 -23.94
C CYS A 94 -26.75 -9.45 -22.43
N GLY A 95 -26.28 -8.29 -22.00
CA GLY A 95 -26.27 -7.87 -20.60
C GLY A 95 -25.27 -8.59 -19.69
N HIS A 96 -24.44 -9.50 -20.22
CA HIS A 96 -23.44 -10.20 -19.40
C HIS A 96 -22.35 -9.25 -18.91
N LEU A 97 -22.02 -9.33 -17.62
CA LEU A 97 -20.95 -8.53 -17.01
C LEU A 97 -19.59 -9.10 -17.44
N ASN A 98 -18.78 -8.27 -18.11
CA ASN A 98 -17.45 -8.61 -18.58
C ASN A 98 -16.40 -7.72 -17.89
N HIS A 99 -15.16 -8.19 -17.88
CA HIS A 99 -14.03 -7.36 -17.45
C HIS A 99 -13.85 -6.19 -18.43
N PRO A 100 -13.60 -4.95 -17.98
CA PRO A 100 -13.56 -3.79 -18.87
C PRO A 100 -12.38 -3.75 -19.88
N ALA A 101 -11.47 -4.71 -19.78
CA ALA A 101 -10.40 -4.96 -20.76
C ALA A 101 -10.77 -6.03 -21.81
N ALA A 102 -11.95 -6.65 -21.73
CA ALA A 102 -12.33 -7.74 -22.61
C ALA A 102 -12.69 -7.21 -24.00
N GLU A 103 -12.07 -7.77 -25.04
CA GLU A 103 -12.38 -7.44 -26.45
C GLU A 103 -13.62 -8.19 -26.96
N ARG A 104 -14.03 -9.25 -26.28
CA ARG A 104 -15.20 -10.07 -26.63
C ARG A 104 -15.98 -10.47 -25.40
N CYS A 105 -17.30 -10.51 -25.54
CA CYS A 105 -18.18 -10.99 -24.48
C CYS A 105 -17.96 -12.48 -24.21
N ALA A 106 -17.79 -12.86 -22.94
CA ALA A 106 -17.59 -14.25 -22.52
C ALA A 106 -18.81 -15.15 -22.80
N LYS A 107 -20.00 -14.57 -23.00
CA LYS A 107 -21.25 -15.30 -23.22
C LYS A 107 -21.69 -15.33 -24.68
N CYS A 108 -21.81 -14.17 -25.34
CA CYS A 108 -22.34 -14.08 -26.71
C CYS A 108 -21.24 -13.87 -27.77
N HIS A 109 -19.98 -13.77 -27.37
CA HIS A 109 -18.82 -13.52 -28.24
C HIS A 109 -18.90 -12.25 -29.10
N ALA A 110 -19.88 -11.39 -28.85
CA ALA A 110 -19.96 -10.07 -29.48
C ALA A 110 -18.69 -9.26 -29.20
N PRO A 111 -18.23 -8.47 -30.18
CA PRO A 111 -17.12 -7.53 -29.95
C PRO A 111 -17.52 -6.52 -28.88
N LEU A 112 -16.60 -6.25 -27.96
CA LEU A 112 -16.73 -5.22 -26.93
C LEU A 112 -15.70 -4.13 -27.21
N ILE A 113 -16.04 -2.89 -26.86
CA ILE A 113 -15.10 -1.76 -26.90
C ILE A 113 -14.43 -1.71 -25.53
N PRO A 114 -13.14 -2.08 -25.40
CA PRO A 114 -12.45 -2.04 -24.12
C PRO A 114 -12.24 -0.58 -23.69
N GLU A 115 -12.50 -0.28 -22.42
CA GLU A 115 -12.36 1.07 -21.88
C GLU A 115 -10.88 1.44 -21.60
N TYR A 116 -10.01 0.44 -21.48
CA TYR A 116 -8.57 0.62 -21.36
C TYR A 116 -7.80 -0.44 -22.15
N GLU A 117 -6.63 -0.04 -22.65
CA GLU A 117 -5.68 -0.97 -23.28
C GLU A 117 -5.23 -2.00 -22.24
N THR A 118 -5.29 -3.29 -22.61
CA THR A 118 -4.72 -4.36 -21.80
C THR A 118 -3.20 -4.19 -21.70
N GLU A 119 -2.61 -4.57 -20.55
CA GLU A 119 -1.14 -4.57 -20.37
C GLU A 119 -0.42 -5.37 -21.47
N ILE A 120 -1.09 -6.36 -22.08
CA ILE A 120 -0.57 -7.18 -23.19
C ILE A 120 -0.36 -6.33 -24.45
N GLN A 121 -1.25 -5.38 -24.76
CA GLN A 121 -1.09 -4.50 -25.92
C GLN A 121 0.06 -3.50 -25.70
N GLN A 122 0.28 -3.03 -24.46
CA GLN A 122 1.39 -2.14 -24.13
C GLN A 122 2.75 -2.84 -24.29
N VAL A 123 2.89 -4.09 -23.83
CA VAL A 123 4.12 -4.88 -24.04
C VAL A 123 4.37 -5.19 -25.52
N LYS A 124 3.31 -5.32 -26.34
CA LYS A 124 3.45 -5.58 -27.77
C LYS A 124 3.92 -4.34 -28.55
N LYS A 125 3.45 -3.14 -28.18
CA LYS A 125 3.95 -1.87 -28.75
C LYS A 125 5.45 -1.68 -28.47
N ASP A 126 5.90 -1.95 -27.24
CA ASP A 126 7.30 -1.80 -26.82
C ASP A 126 8.28 -2.76 -27.53
N LYS A 127 7.79 -3.87 -28.08
CA LYS A 127 8.60 -4.85 -28.83
C LYS A 127 8.63 -4.61 -30.34
N THR A 128 8.03 -3.52 -30.85
CA THR A 128 8.11 -3.20 -32.29
C THR A 128 9.42 -2.45 -32.56
N PRO A 129 10.37 -3.02 -33.33
CA PRO A 129 11.59 -2.33 -33.71
C PRO A 129 11.27 -1.34 -34.84
N GLU A 130 10.69 -0.20 -34.50
CA GLU A 130 10.48 0.93 -35.43
C GLU A 130 11.18 2.18 -34.89
N ASN A 131 12.48 2.07 -34.58
CA ASN A 131 13.38 3.23 -34.61
C ASN A 131 14.86 2.81 -34.54
N ILE A 132 15.40 2.33 -35.66
CA ILE A 132 16.83 2.49 -35.97
C ILE A 132 16.89 3.02 -37.41
N SER A 133 16.88 4.33 -37.54
CA SER A 133 17.34 5.04 -38.75
C SER A 133 18.32 6.12 -38.31
#